data_AF-A0A849QYL5-F1
#
_entry.id   AF-A0A849QYL5-F1
#
_cell.length_a   1.000
_cell.length_b   1.000
_cell.length_c   1.000
_cell.angle_alpha   90.00
_cell.angle_beta   90.00
_cell.angle_gamma   90.00
#
_symmetry.space_group_name_H-M   'P 1'
#
loop_
_entity.id
_entity.type
_entity.pdbx_description
1 polymer ?
#
loop_
_entity_poly.entity_id
_entity_poly.type
_entity_poly.pdbx_seq_one_letter_code
_entity_poly.pdbx_strand_id
1 'polypeptide(L)' 'NRTIIGVFFMSIFQEMGWTDVIDFDYLLDSHMKNTTLKK' A
#
# COMPACT_ATOMS: atom_id res chain seq x y z
N ASN A 1 10.24 -17.58 12.95
CA ASN A 1 9.21 -16.81 12.24
C ASN A 1 9.83 -15.58 11.63
N ARG A 2 9.56 -15.30 10.36
CA ARG A 2 9.95 -14.05 9.69
C ARG A 2 8.69 -13.22 9.52
N THR A 3 8.77 -11.93 9.84
CA THR A 3 7.66 -10.99 9.63
C THR A 3 7.67 -10.51 8.19
N ILE A 4 6.50 -10.50 7.56
CA ILE A 4 6.27 -10.02 6.20
C ILE A 4 5.45 -8.73 6.28
N ILE A 5 6.03 -7.64 5.77
CA ILE A 5 5.41 -6.31 5.80
C ILE A 5 5.22 -5.84 4.36
N GLY A 6 3.97 -5.54 3.99
CA GLY A 6 3.63 -4.91 2.72
C GLY A 6 3.66 -3.40 2.85
N VAL A 7 4.46 -2.72 2.03
CA VAL A 7 4.51 -1.24 1.97
C VAL A 7 4.15 -0.80 0.56
N PHE A 8 3.11 0.00 0.42
CA PHE A 8 2.56 0.38 -0.86
C PHE A 8 1.81 1.72 -0.79
N PHE A 9 1.36 2.20 -1.94
CA PHE A 9 0.64 3.45 -2.08
C PHE A 9 -0.67 3.21 -2.83
N MET A 10 -1.65 4.05 -2.55
CA MET A 10 -2.91 4.09 -3.29
C MET A 10 -3.62 2.73 -3.35
N SER A 11 -3.59 1.97 -2.25
CA SER A 11 -4.37 0.72 -2.11
C SER A 11 -4.08 -0.35 -3.17
N ILE A 12 -2.94 -0.28 -3.86
CA ILE A 12 -2.63 -1.15 -5.01
C ILE A 12 -2.61 -2.64 -4.66
N PHE A 13 -2.25 -3.02 -3.43
CA PHE A 13 -2.25 -4.43 -3.03
C PHE A 13 -3.66 -4.98 -2.87
N GLN A 14 -4.59 -4.17 -2.37
CA GLN A 14 -6.01 -4.53 -2.27
C GLN A 14 -6.64 -4.55 -3.67
N GLU A 15 -6.38 -3.55 -4.50
CA GLU A 15 -6.93 -3.47 -5.87
C GLU A 15 -6.48 -4.63 -6.76
N MET A 16 -5.25 -5.12 -6.56
CA MET A 16 -4.68 -6.22 -7.33
C MET A 16 -4.89 -7.60 -6.67
N GLY A 17 -5.57 -7.67 -5.52
CA GLY A 17 -5.83 -8.93 -4.80
C GLY A 17 -4.59 -9.57 -4.16
N TRP A 18 -3.51 -8.81 -3.93
CA TRP A 18 -2.27 -9.33 -3.35
C TRP A 18 -2.44 -9.72 -1.87
N THR A 19 -3.41 -9.10 -1.19
CA THR A 19 -3.77 -9.43 0.19
C THR A 19 -4.37 -10.83 0.34
N ASP A 20 -4.85 -11.43 -0.75
CA ASP A 20 -5.42 -12.79 -0.76
C ASP A 20 -4.37 -13.85 -1.15
N VAL A 21 -3.24 -13.41 -1.71
CA VAL A 21 -2.17 -14.29 -2.22
C VAL A 21 -0.99 -14.36 -1.27
N ILE A 22 -0.71 -13.27 -0.55
CA ILE A 22 0.43 -13.15 0.35
C ILE A 22 -0.08 -12.97 1.78
N ASP A 23 0.41 -13.83 2.67
CA ASP A 23 0.12 -13.78 4.10
C ASP A 23 0.99 -12.70 4.78
N PHE A 24 0.58 -11.44 4.64
CA PHE A 24 1.25 -10.30 5.27
C PHE A 24 0.86 -10.20 6.76
N ASP A 25 1.85 -9.98 7.64
CA ASP A 25 1.58 -9.65 9.04
C ASP A 25 1.10 -8.20 9.20
N TYR A 26 1.63 -7.30 8.38
CA TYR A 26 1.32 -5.86 8.42
C TYR A 26 1.25 -5.26 7.02
N LEU A 27 0.35 -4.29 6.84
CA LEU A 27 0.18 -3.51 5.62
C LEU A 27 0.29 -2.02 5.94
N LEU A 28 1.17 -1.33 5.23
CA LEU A 28 1.37 0.12 5.32
C LEU A 28 1.00 0.73 3.96
N ASP A 29 -0.18 1.35 3.91
CA ASP A 29 -0.69 2.08 2.75
C ASP A 29 -0.53 3.59 2.98
N SER A 30 -0.17 4.32 1.93
CA SER A 30 -0.07 5.77 1.95
C SER A 30 -0.76 6.38 0.73
N HIS A 31 -1.52 7.44 0.97
CA HIS A 31 -2.21 8.19 -0.06
C HIS A 31 -1.51 9.52 -0.33
N MET A 32 -1.08 9.72 -1.56
CA MET A 32 -0.44 10.98 -1.97
C MET A 32 -1.48 11.97 -2.50
N LYS A 33 -1.58 13.14 -1.88
CA LYS A 33 -2.34 14.27 -2.44
C LYS A 33 -1.36 15.27 -3.05
N ASN A 34 -1.41 15.44 -4.37
CA ASN A 34 -0.66 16.49 -5.04
C ASN A 34 -1.51 17.77 -5.15
N THR A 35 -0.90 18.93 -4.92
CA THR A 35 -1.54 20.23 -5.13
C THR A 35 -0.62 21.10 -5.96
N THR A 36 -1.07 21.51 -7.14
CA THR A 36 -0.33 22.47 -7.96
C THR A 36 -0.56 23.88 -7.42
N LEU A 37 0.51 24.55 -7.01
CA LEU A 37 0.45 25.97 -6.64
C LEU A 37 0.31 26.81 -7.92
N LYS A 38 -0.70 27.69 -7.96
CA LYS A 38 -0.84 28.67 -9.05
C LYS A 38 0.19 29.78 -8.85
N LYS A 39 0.87 30.15 -9.94
CA LYS A 39 1.83 31.28 -10.00
C LYS A 39 1.10 32.61 -9.96
#